data_AF-A0A1L0BBR5-F1
#
_entry.id   AF-A0A1L0BBR5-F1
#
_cell.length_a   1.000
_cell.length_b   1.000
_cell.length_c   1.000
_cell.angle_alpha   90.00
_cell.angle_beta   90.00
_cell.angle_gamma   90.00
#
_symmetry.space_group_name_H-M   'P 1'
#
loop_
_entity.id
_entity.type
_entity.pdbx_description
1 polymer ?
#
loop_
_entity_poly.entity_id
_entity_poly.type
_entity_poly.pdbx_seq_one_letter_code
_entity_poly.pdbx_strand_id
1 'polypeptide(L)'
;MNYYLFVYNFVAAVAWLAIFTQCIVDLMPGGFYQVGNFHQFPHKLMTVIQIVNAVCEVAHALTGMVPSPLLSLLLQFFARLVITLGISYWVPQSPGNVSVAYAVLTVAWSVTEIIRYSFFAAKQVGKVPYGLLWLRYLAFIVLYPMGLLSEPVVVYKTLGSVSGFYYWFLALGMLMYVPGFVKLYGYMWKQRSRYLIRKKE
;
A
#
# COMPACT_ATOMS: atom_id res chain seq x y z
N MET A 1 7.63 -14.72 -22.30
CA MET A 1 6.75 -14.67 -21.12
C MET A 1 7.52 -15.22 -19.94
N ASN A 2 7.77 -14.42 -18.88
CA ASN A 2 8.37 -14.96 -17.67
C ASN A 2 7.26 -15.54 -16.79
N TYR A 3 7.09 -16.88 -16.83
CA TYR A 3 6.01 -17.58 -16.16
C TYR A 3 6.04 -17.38 -14.63
N TYR A 4 7.24 -17.37 -14.05
CA TYR A 4 7.43 -17.09 -12.62
C TYR A 4 6.87 -15.71 -12.24
N LEU A 5 7.24 -14.66 -12.98
CA LEU A 5 6.73 -13.31 -12.72
C LEU A 5 5.21 -13.23 -12.93
N PHE A 6 4.66 -13.93 -13.91
CA PHE A 6 3.21 -13.98 -14.11
C PHE A 6 2.50 -14.57 -12.88
N VAL A 7 2.93 -15.75 -12.41
CA VAL A 7 2.35 -16.41 -11.23
C VAL A 7 2.51 -15.54 -9.99
N TYR A 8 3.69 -14.97 -9.76
CA TYR A 8 3.94 -14.08 -8.63
C TYR A 8 2.96 -12.89 -8.62
N ASN A 9 2.84 -12.17 -9.74
CA ASN A 9 1.94 -11.02 -9.83
C ASN A 9 0.47 -11.45 -9.68
N PHE A 10 0.08 -12.60 -10.23
CA PHE A 10 -1.30 -13.11 -10.07
C PHE A 10 -1.61 -13.45 -8.61
N VAL A 11 -0.74 -14.20 -7.94
CA VAL A 11 -0.90 -14.56 -6.52
C VAL A 11 -0.92 -13.31 -5.63
N ALA A 12 -0.05 -12.34 -5.90
CA ALA A 12 -0.05 -11.07 -5.17
C ALA A 12 -1.37 -10.31 -5.36
N ALA A 13 -1.91 -10.23 -6.57
CA ALA A 13 -3.21 -9.59 -6.82
C ALA A 13 -4.36 -10.28 -6.04
N VAL A 14 -4.38 -11.60 -6.00
CA VAL A 14 -5.37 -12.38 -5.22
C VAL A 14 -5.19 -12.14 -3.72
N ALA A 15 -3.96 -12.08 -3.21
CA ALA A 15 -3.70 -11.81 -1.81
C ALA A 15 -4.21 -10.42 -1.38
N TRP A 16 -4.01 -9.40 -2.21
CA TRP A 16 -4.56 -8.06 -1.94
C TRP A 16 -6.08 -7.99 -2.07
N LEU A 17 -6.68 -8.79 -2.96
CA LEU A 17 -8.13 -8.95 -3.02
C LEU A 17 -8.69 -9.61 -1.74
N ALA A 18 -7.99 -10.59 -1.18
CA ALA A 18 -8.36 -11.19 0.10
C ALA A 18 -8.30 -10.17 1.24
N ILE A 19 -7.25 -9.33 1.30
CA ILE A 19 -7.13 -8.23 2.28
C ILE A 19 -8.28 -7.23 2.12
N PHE A 20 -8.61 -6.85 0.88
CA PHE A 20 -9.74 -5.97 0.61
C PHE A 20 -11.06 -6.56 1.13
N THR A 21 -11.33 -7.83 0.80
CA THR A 21 -12.55 -8.52 1.22
C THR A 21 -12.64 -8.61 2.74
N GLN A 22 -11.53 -8.97 3.40
CA GLN A 22 -11.45 -9.00 4.86
C GLN A 22 -11.76 -7.63 5.46
N CYS A 23 -11.19 -6.54 4.92
CA CYS A 23 -11.46 -5.19 5.40
C CYS A 23 -12.96 -4.82 5.30
N ILE A 24 -13.62 -5.21 4.21
CA ILE A 24 -15.07 -4.98 4.03
C ILE A 24 -15.88 -5.78 5.06
N VAL A 25 -15.53 -7.04 5.31
CA VAL A 25 -16.17 -7.86 6.35
C VAL A 25 -15.95 -7.26 7.74
N ASP A 26 -14.74 -6.78 8.01
CA ASP A 26 -14.36 -6.18 9.28
C ASP A 26 -15.11 -4.86 9.58
N LEU A 27 -15.57 -4.16 8.53
CA LEU A 27 -16.38 -2.95 8.60
C LEU A 27 -17.87 -3.22 8.86
N MET A 28 -18.35 -4.44 8.60
CA MET A 28 -19.77 -4.80 8.81
C MET A 28 -20.13 -4.85 10.31
N PRO A 29 -21.43 -4.74 10.65
CA PRO A 29 -21.90 -4.89 12.03
C PRO A 29 -21.41 -6.19 12.67
N GLY A 30 -20.73 -6.09 13.82
CA GLY A 30 -20.11 -7.24 14.49
C GLY A 30 -18.72 -7.64 13.97
N GLY A 31 -18.17 -6.90 13.00
CA GLY A 31 -16.82 -7.09 12.46
C GLY A 31 -15.70 -6.55 13.35
N PHE A 32 -14.46 -6.86 12.99
CA PHE A 32 -13.24 -6.51 13.73
C PHE A 32 -13.14 -5.04 14.15
N TYR A 33 -13.54 -4.09 13.29
CA TYR A 33 -13.48 -2.66 13.60
C TYR A 33 -14.51 -2.22 14.67
N GLN A 34 -15.56 -3.00 14.90
CA GLN A 34 -16.58 -2.71 15.90
C GLN A 34 -16.32 -3.40 17.24
N VAL A 35 -15.76 -4.61 17.22
CA VAL A 35 -15.61 -5.44 18.43
C VAL A 35 -14.29 -5.18 19.15
N GLY A 36 -13.23 -4.75 18.43
CA GLY A 36 -11.93 -4.43 19.04
C GLY A 36 -11.24 -5.61 19.74
N ASN A 37 -11.74 -6.84 19.56
CA ASN A 37 -11.17 -8.04 20.18
C ASN A 37 -10.10 -8.66 19.29
N PHE A 38 -8.90 -8.81 19.85
CA PHE A 38 -7.74 -9.38 19.18
C PHE A 38 -7.48 -10.81 19.66
N HIS A 39 -7.33 -11.77 18.74
CA HIS A 39 -6.71 -13.06 19.07
C HIS A 39 -5.17 -13.00 19.00
N GLN A 40 -4.58 -12.07 18.22
CA GLN A 40 -3.12 -11.87 18.10
C GLN A 40 -2.75 -10.38 17.93
N PHE A 41 -2.94 -9.81 16.73
CA PHE A 41 -2.70 -8.38 16.44
C PHE A 41 -3.53 -7.90 15.23
N PRO A 42 -3.85 -6.59 15.12
CA PRO A 42 -4.63 -6.01 14.02
C PRO A 42 -4.02 -6.28 12.63
N HIS A 43 -4.87 -6.44 11.62
CA HIS A 43 -4.46 -6.41 10.20
C HIS A 43 -3.36 -7.42 9.82
N LYS A 44 -3.30 -8.56 10.52
CA LYS A 44 -2.27 -9.59 10.36
C LYS A 44 -2.04 -10.00 8.90
N LEU A 45 -3.11 -10.25 8.15
CA LEU A 45 -3.02 -10.65 6.75
C LEU A 45 -2.30 -9.58 5.91
N MET A 46 -2.66 -8.31 6.10
CA MET A 46 -2.01 -7.19 5.40
C MET A 46 -0.53 -7.09 5.75
N THR A 47 -0.19 -7.18 7.04
CA THR A 47 1.21 -7.12 7.49
C THR A 47 2.05 -8.23 6.89
N VAL A 48 1.57 -9.49 6.91
CA VAL A 48 2.29 -10.64 6.36
C VAL A 48 2.50 -10.49 4.85
N ILE A 49 1.43 -10.19 4.10
CA ILE A 49 1.50 -10.03 2.64
C ILE A 49 2.41 -8.85 2.26
N GLN A 50 2.38 -7.74 3.00
CA GLN A 50 3.24 -6.59 2.75
C GLN A 50 4.73 -6.92 2.96
N ILE A 51 5.07 -7.73 3.96
CA ILE A 51 6.45 -8.18 4.20
C ILE A 51 6.92 -9.13 3.08
N VAL A 52 6.10 -10.13 2.75
CA VAL A 52 6.43 -11.09 1.67
C VAL A 52 6.65 -10.36 0.35
N ASN A 53 5.76 -9.43 0.00
CA ASN A 53 5.90 -8.64 -1.22
C ASN A 53 7.15 -7.75 -1.19
N ALA A 54 7.45 -7.10 -0.05
CA ALA A 54 8.66 -6.29 0.09
C ALA A 54 9.94 -7.12 -0.13
N VAL A 55 10.03 -8.29 0.48
CA VAL A 55 11.18 -9.20 0.33
C VAL A 55 11.31 -9.67 -1.11
N CYS A 56 10.22 -10.13 -1.74
CA CYS A 56 10.23 -10.58 -3.12
C CYS A 56 10.63 -9.47 -4.09
N GLU A 57 10.03 -8.27 -3.99
CA GLU A 57 10.34 -7.17 -4.90
C GLU A 57 11.77 -6.65 -4.74
N VAL A 58 12.29 -6.60 -3.51
CA VAL A 58 13.71 -6.26 -3.27
C VAL A 58 14.61 -7.33 -3.86
N ALA A 59 14.30 -8.61 -3.69
CA ALA A 59 15.06 -9.69 -4.31
C ALA A 59 15.03 -9.61 -5.85
N HIS A 60 13.88 -9.32 -6.46
CA HIS A 60 13.75 -9.13 -7.91
C HIS A 60 14.56 -7.93 -8.42
N ALA A 61 14.61 -6.85 -7.65
CA ALA A 61 15.42 -5.68 -8.00
C ALA A 61 16.93 -5.97 -7.87
N LEU A 62 17.36 -6.66 -6.81
CA LEU A 62 18.76 -7.03 -6.58
C LEU A 62 19.28 -8.03 -7.62
N THR A 63 18.45 -8.99 -8.01
CA THR A 63 18.78 -9.97 -9.06
C THR A 63 18.68 -9.41 -10.48
N GLY A 64 18.20 -8.18 -10.65
CA GLY A 64 18.00 -7.56 -11.94
C GLY A 64 16.82 -8.13 -12.75
N MET A 65 15.99 -8.98 -12.16
CA MET A 65 14.79 -9.53 -12.80
C MET A 65 13.78 -8.44 -13.17
N VAL A 66 13.74 -7.35 -12.39
CA VAL A 66 12.91 -6.18 -12.66
C VAL A 66 13.76 -4.91 -12.55
N PRO A 67 13.83 -4.07 -13.61
CA PRO A 67 14.58 -2.83 -13.55
C PRO A 67 13.85 -1.81 -12.66
N SER A 68 14.22 -1.77 -11.39
CA SER A 68 13.65 -0.88 -10.38
C SER A 68 14.77 -0.12 -9.66
N PRO A 69 14.66 1.21 -9.47
CA PRO A 69 15.58 1.95 -8.61
C PRO A 69 15.48 1.45 -7.17
N LEU A 70 16.51 0.77 -6.68
CA LEU A 70 16.50 0.10 -5.38
C LEU A 70 16.18 1.06 -4.23
N LEU A 71 16.76 2.26 -4.23
CA LEU A 71 16.53 3.26 -3.18
C LEU A 71 15.06 3.67 -3.08
N SER A 72 14.41 3.90 -4.22
CA SER A 72 12.99 4.26 -4.26
C SER A 72 12.11 3.13 -3.75
N LEU A 73 12.45 1.89 -4.09
CA LEU A 73 11.76 0.68 -3.64
C LEU A 73 11.86 0.52 -2.12
N LEU A 74 13.07 0.68 -1.57
CA LEU A 74 13.32 0.59 -0.13
C LEU A 74 12.57 1.67 0.65
N LEU A 75 12.59 2.92 0.19
CA LEU A 75 11.86 4.01 0.83
C LEU A 75 10.34 3.77 0.81
N GLN A 76 9.81 3.26 -0.30
CA GLN A 76 8.40 2.94 -0.43
C GLN A 76 7.97 1.83 0.54
N PHE A 77 8.77 0.76 0.66
CA PHE A 77 8.46 -0.31 1.61
C PHE A 77 8.66 0.11 3.05
N PHE A 78 9.69 0.91 3.34
CA PHE A 78 9.92 1.43 4.68
C PHE A 78 8.70 2.21 5.19
N ALA A 79 8.15 3.12 4.39
CA ALA A 79 6.96 3.89 4.76
C ALA A 79 5.77 2.97 5.12
N ARG A 80 5.55 1.90 4.34
CA ARG A 80 4.46 0.95 4.62
C ARG A 80 4.73 0.07 5.83
N LEU A 81 5.98 -0.34 6.04
CA LEU A 81 6.39 -1.15 7.18
C LEU A 81 6.26 -0.39 8.51
N VAL A 82 6.43 0.94 8.51
CA VAL A 82 6.13 1.76 9.70
C VAL A 82 4.66 1.61 10.11
N ILE A 83 3.72 1.58 9.18
CA ILE A 83 2.31 1.36 9.51
C ILE A 83 2.02 -0.10 9.87
N THR A 84 2.48 -1.07 9.07
CA THR A 84 2.13 -2.48 9.30
C THR A 84 2.88 -3.08 10.49
N LEU A 85 4.20 -3.03 10.50
CA LEU A 85 5.01 -3.56 11.61
C LEU A 85 5.06 -2.57 12.77
N GLY A 86 5.31 -1.29 12.50
CA GLY A 86 5.48 -0.29 13.55
C GLY A 86 4.19 0.00 14.32
N ILE A 87 3.06 0.11 13.65
CA ILE A 87 1.79 0.40 14.35
C ILE A 87 1.00 -0.88 14.62
N SER A 88 0.80 -1.72 13.60
CA SER A 88 -0.15 -2.82 13.71
C SER A 88 0.39 -4.00 14.53
N TYR A 89 1.69 -4.29 14.42
CA TYR A 89 2.34 -5.36 15.18
C TYR A 89 2.93 -4.88 16.51
N TRP A 90 3.64 -3.75 16.53
CA TRP A 90 4.35 -3.28 17.72
C TRP A 90 3.46 -2.53 18.73
N VAL A 91 2.39 -1.87 18.26
CA VAL A 91 1.41 -1.16 19.11
C VAL A 91 -0.01 -1.66 18.82
N PRO A 92 -0.32 -2.96 19.04
CA PRO A 92 -1.60 -3.54 18.63
C PRO A 92 -2.80 -2.85 19.30
N GLN A 93 -2.62 -2.34 20.52
CA GLN A 93 -3.63 -1.64 21.31
C GLN A 93 -3.88 -0.18 20.86
N SER A 94 -3.14 0.32 19.86
CA SER A 94 -3.29 1.68 19.36
C SER A 94 -4.72 1.94 18.84
N PRO A 95 -5.36 3.06 19.24
CA PRO A 95 -6.62 3.51 18.63
C PRO A 95 -6.51 3.75 17.11
N GLY A 96 -5.29 3.92 16.60
CA GLY A 96 -5.01 4.02 15.17
C GLY A 96 -5.42 2.75 14.40
N ASN A 97 -5.24 1.56 14.98
CA ASN A 97 -5.52 0.27 14.34
C ASN A 97 -7.02 -0.01 14.15
N VAL A 98 -7.87 0.57 15.00
CA VAL A 98 -9.34 0.42 14.97
C VAL A 98 -10.00 1.63 14.29
N SER A 99 -9.22 2.62 13.87
CA SER A 99 -9.77 3.83 13.27
C SER A 99 -10.33 3.59 11.86
N VAL A 100 -11.39 4.32 11.51
CA VAL A 100 -11.92 4.39 10.14
C VAL A 100 -10.84 4.80 9.15
N ALA A 101 -9.87 5.63 9.57
CA ALA A 101 -8.74 6.01 8.74
C ALA A 101 -7.91 4.79 8.32
N TYR A 102 -7.68 3.82 9.22
CA TYR A 102 -6.99 2.59 8.86
C TYR A 102 -7.81 1.77 7.85
N ALA A 103 -9.13 1.71 7.98
CA ALA A 103 -9.97 1.01 7.00
C ALA A 103 -9.87 1.65 5.60
N VAL A 104 -9.94 2.98 5.53
CA VAL A 104 -9.73 3.75 4.29
C VAL A 104 -8.34 3.51 3.72
N LEU A 105 -7.31 3.45 4.57
CA LEU A 105 -5.95 3.13 4.19
C LEU A 105 -5.84 1.74 3.55
N THR A 106 -6.36 0.72 4.24
CA THR A 106 -6.36 -0.67 3.77
C THR A 106 -7.07 -0.78 2.42
N VAL A 107 -8.23 -0.14 2.26
CA VAL A 107 -8.94 -0.10 0.98
C VAL A 107 -8.10 0.59 -0.10
N ALA A 108 -7.53 1.76 0.19
CA ALA A 108 -6.73 2.50 -0.78
C ALA A 108 -5.50 1.71 -1.23
N TRP A 109 -4.80 1.06 -0.29
CA TRP A 109 -3.66 0.20 -0.57
C TRP A 109 -4.07 -1.03 -1.38
N SER A 110 -5.08 -1.79 -0.93
CA SER A 110 -5.51 -2.99 -1.64
C SER A 110 -5.92 -2.71 -3.08
N VAL A 111 -6.73 -1.67 -3.33
CA VAL A 111 -7.13 -1.32 -4.70
C VAL A 111 -5.92 -0.91 -5.55
N THR A 112 -5.00 -0.12 -4.99
CA THR A 112 -3.76 0.27 -5.68
C THR A 112 -2.94 -0.95 -6.08
N GLU A 113 -2.81 -1.91 -5.17
CA GLU A 113 -1.99 -3.10 -5.34
C GLU A 113 -2.61 -4.11 -6.30
N ILE A 114 -3.93 -4.34 -6.23
CA ILE A 114 -4.66 -5.17 -7.19
C ILE A 114 -4.42 -4.64 -8.61
N ILE A 115 -4.60 -3.33 -8.83
CA ILE A 115 -4.36 -2.71 -10.15
C ILE A 115 -2.90 -2.88 -10.58
N ARG A 116 -1.95 -2.66 -9.66
CA ARG A 116 -0.50 -2.76 -9.94
C ARG A 116 -0.11 -4.16 -10.38
N TYR A 117 -0.47 -5.16 -9.59
CA TYR A 117 -0.11 -6.55 -9.87
C TYR A 117 -0.87 -7.11 -11.07
N SER A 118 -2.16 -6.80 -11.24
CA SER A 118 -2.90 -7.18 -12.46
C SER A 118 -2.29 -6.56 -13.72
N PHE A 119 -1.83 -5.30 -13.67
CA PHE A 119 -1.11 -4.69 -14.77
C PHE A 119 0.20 -5.40 -15.08
N PHE A 120 0.99 -5.74 -14.06
CA PHE A 120 2.25 -6.45 -14.27
C PHE A 120 2.05 -7.88 -14.78
N ALA A 121 1.04 -8.59 -14.30
CA ALA A 121 0.65 -9.89 -14.84
C ALA A 121 0.28 -9.79 -16.33
N ALA A 122 -0.59 -8.83 -16.70
CA ALA A 122 -0.97 -8.61 -18.09
C ALA A 122 0.23 -8.22 -18.99
N LYS A 123 1.19 -7.45 -18.44
CA LYS A 123 2.43 -7.09 -19.14
C LYS A 123 3.28 -8.31 -19.49
N GLN A 124 3.30 -9.36 -18.65
CA GLN A 124 4.04 -10.59 -18.94
C GLN A 124 3.43 -11.40 -20.11
N VAL A 125 2.13 -11.27 -20.33
CA VAL A 125 1.38 -11.90 -21.43
C VAL A 125 1.48 -11.08 -22.73
N GLY A 126 2.07 -9.87 -22.69
CA GLY A 126 2.37 -9.04 -23.86
C GLY A 126 1.20 -8.18 -24.37
N LYS A 127 -0.02 -8.39 -23.88
CA LYS A 127 -1.18 -7.53 -24.16
C LYS A 127 -1.74 -6.96 -22.86
N VAL A 128 -1.51 -5.67 -22.64
CA VAL A 128 -2.14 -4.94 -21.53
C VAL A 128 -3.47 -4.35 -22.02
N PRO A 129 -4.62 -4.74 -21.42
CA PRO A 129 -5.91 -4.16 -21.76
C PRO A 129 -5.92 -2.64 -21.52
N TYR A 130 -6.52 -1.88 -22.44
CA TYR A 130 -6.61 -0.42 -22.32
C TYR A 130 -7.30 0.01 -21.02
N GLY A 131 -8.33 -0.73 -20.58
CA GLY A 131 -9.03 -0.49 -19.32
C GLY A 131 -8.12 -0.56 -18.09
N LEU A 132 -7.16 -1.49 -18.04
CA LEU A 132 -6.19 -1.59 -16.94
C LEU A 132 -5.18 -0.44 -16.93
N LEU A 133 -4.74 -0.01 -18.11
CA LEU A 133 -3.89 1.18 -18.26
C LEU A 133 -4.64 2.43 -17.80
N TRP A 134 -5.89 2.60 -18.25
CA TRP A 134 -6.75 3.71 -17.88
C TRP A 134 -7.02 3.73 -16.37
N LEU A 135 -7.38 2.58 -15.80
CA LEU A 135 -7.64 2.42 -14.37
C LEU A 135 -6.41 2.78 -13.53
N ARG A 136 -5.21 2.36 -13.94
CA ARG A 136 -3.96 2.74 -13.26
C ARG A 136 -3.74 4.25 -13.24
N TYR A 137 -4.00 4.94 -14.35
CA TYR A 137 -3.81 6.38 -14.46
C TYR A 137 -5.00 7.22 -13.98
N LEU A 138 -6.14 6.63 -13.65
CA LEU A 138 -7.27 7.35 -13.07
C LEU A 138 -7.39 7.09 -11.57
N ALA A 139 -7.15 5.86 -11.14
CA ALA A 139 -7.23 5.45 -9.75
C ALA A 139 -6.25 6.22 -8.87
N PHE A 140 -5.07 6.61 -9.39
CA PHE A 140 -4.13 7.42 -8.60
C PHE A 140 -4.74 8.74 -8.13
N ILE A 141 -5.69 9.34 -8.87
CA ILE A 141 -6.29 10.64 -8.53
C ILE A 141 -7.10 10.54 -7.24
N VAL A 142 -7.76 9.40 -7.01
CA VAL A 142 -8.62 9.18 -5.84
C VAL A 142 -7.86 8.44 -4.74
N LEU A 143 -7.11 7.39 -5.08
CA LEU A 143 -6.43 6.53 -4.11
C LEU A 143 -5.28 7.24 -3.40
N TYR A 144 -4.55 8.15 -4.07
CA TYR A 144 -3.43 8.86 -3.44
C TYR A 144 -3.88 9.84 -2.36
N PRO A 145 -4.87 10.72 -2.58
CA PRO A 145 -5.40 11.56 -1.51
C PRO A 145 -5.97 10.74 -0.35
N MET A 146 -6.65 9.61 -0.63
CA MET A 146 -7.14 8.74 0.45
C MET A 146 -6.01 8.17 1.29
N GLY A 147 -4.92 7.68 0.67
CA GLY A 147 -3.71 7.25 1.38
C GLY A 147 -3.06 8.40 2.17
N LEU A 148 -2.89 9.56 1.55
CA LEU A 148 -2.29 10.74 2.17
C LEU A 148 -3.02 11.20 3.43
N LEU A 149 -4.34 11.18 3.41
CA LEU A 149 -5.14 11.64 4.54
C LEU A 149 -5.23 10.56 5.63
N SER A 150 -5.27 9.30 5.25
CA SER A 150 -5.45 8.19 6.18
C SER A 150 -4.18 7.83 6.96
N GLU A 151 -3.01 7.76 6.33
CA GLU A 151 -1.75 7.37 6.98
C GLU A 151 -1.37 8.29 8.16
N PRO A 152 -1.37 9.63 8.01
CA PRO A 152 -1.05 10.54 9.10
C PRO A 152 -2.07 10.50 10.22
N VAL A 153 -3.35 10.27 9.92
CA VAL A 153 -4.40 10.14 10.95
C VAL A 153 -4.19 8.86 11.78
N VAL A 154 -3.78 7.76 11.15
CA VAL A 154 -3.42 6.51 11.86
C VAL A 154 -2.21 6.73 12.75
N VAL A 155 -1.16 7.39 12.25
CA VAL A 155 0.04 7.71 13.04
C VAL A 155 -0.31 8.64 14.20
N TYR A 156 -1.07 9.71 13.96
CA TYR A 156 -1.48 10.67 14.98
C TYR A 156 -2.27 10.02 16.11
N LYS A 157 -3.24 9.15 15.77
CA LYS A 157 -4.00 8.38 16.78
C LYS A 157 -3.14 7.37 17.55
N THR A 158 -2.01 6.94 16.96
CA THR A 158 -1.05 6.03 17.60
C THR A 158 -0.07 6.75 18.51
N LEU A 159 0.24 8.03 18.25
CA LEU A 159 1.19 8.80 19.05
C LEU A 159 0.84 8.84 20.54
N GLY A 160 -0.46 8.89 20.88
CA GLY A 160 -0.91 8.85 22.27
C GLY A 160 -0.70 7.50 22.99
N SER A 161 -0.36 6.43 22.25
CA SER A 161 -0.12 5.08 22.78
C SER A 161 1.36 4.72 22.87
N VAL A 162 2.27 5.65 22.55
CA VAL A 162 3.72 5.41 22.54
C VAL A 162 4.46 6.54 23.25
N SER A 163 5.62 6.23 23.82
CA SER A 163 6.45 7.18 24.55
C SER A 163 7.94 7.05 24.23
N GLY A 164 8.73 8.05 24.60
CA GLY A 164 10.18 8.02 24.48
C GLY A 164 10.68 8.12 23.03
N PHE A 165 11.73 7.37 22.70
CA PHE A 165 12.36 7.40 21.36
C PHE A 165 11.38 7.05 20.24
N TYR A 166 10.48 6.10 20.48
CA TYR A 166 9.54 5.64 19.46
C TYR A 166 8.48 6.69 19.08
N TYR A 167 8.06 7.52 20.05
CA TYR A 167 7.21 8.67 19.79
C TYR A 167 7.89 9.63 18.80
N TRP A 168 9.14 10.00 19.06
CA TRP A 168 9.90 10.91 18.19
C TRP A 168 10.15 10.32 16.81
N PHE A 169 10.42 9.02 16.73
CA PHE A 169 10.54 8.31 15.45
C PHE A 169 9.26 8.43 14.60
N LEU A 170 8.09 8.15 15.18
CA LEU A 170 6.81 8.27 14.46
C LEU A 170 6.47 9.72 14.11
N ALA A 171 6.71 10.66 15.02
CA ALA A 171 6.45 12.09 14.81
C ALA A 171 7.31 12.67 13.67
N LEU A 172 8.61 12.33 13.64
CA LEU A 172 9.51 12.73 12.55
C LEU A 172 9.11 12.08 11.22
N GLY A 173 8.72 10.80 11.25
CA GLY A 173 8.20 10.11 10.07
C GLY A 173 6.98 10.81 9.47
N MET A 174 6.05 11.24 10.31
CA MET A 174 4.85 12.01 9.90
C MET A 174 5.22 13.36 9.25
N LEU A 175 6.23 14.07 9.79
CA LEU A 175 6.69 15.34 9.23
C LEU A 175 7.34 15.17 7.85
N MET A 176 8.17 14.12 7.69
CA MET A 176 8.85 13.80 6.44
C MET A 176 7.92 13.25 5.35
N TYR A 177 6.69 12.85 5.72
CA TYR A 177 5.72 12.27 4.80
C TYR A 177 5.16 13.29 3.80
N VAL A 178 4.89 14.54 4.24
CA VAL A 178 4.26 15.58 3.43
C VAL A 178 5.11 15.99 2.21
N PRO A 179 6.43 16.27 2.34
CA PRO A 179 7.28 16.59 1.19
C PRO A 179 7.39 15.42 0.20
N GLY A 180 7.48 14.18 0.72
CA GLY A 180 7.55 12.97 -0.08
C GLY A 180 6.32 12.80 -0.96
N PHE A 181 5.13 13.00 -0.40
CA PHE A 181 3.86 12.91 -1.13
C PHE A 181 3.76 13.92 -2.26
N VAL A 182 4.04 15.21 -2.01
CA VAL A 182 3.92 16.27 -3.03
C VAL A 182 4.81 15.97 -4.24
N LYS A 183 6.04 15.49 -4.00
CA LYS A 183 6.98 15.10 -5.05
C LYS A 183 6.46 13.91 -5.88
N LEU A 184 5.92 12.88 -5.23
CA LEU A 184 5.42 11.68 -5.91
C LEU A 184 4.15 11.97 -6.71
N TYR A 185 3.22 12.74 -6.14
CA TYR A 185 1.98 13.13 -6.80
C TYR A 185 2.24 13.96 -8.06
N GLY A 186 3.14 14.95 -7.96
CA GLY A 186 3.55 15.76 -9.11
C GLY A 186 4.23 14.92 -10.21
N TYR A 187 5.00 13.90 -9.83
CA TYR A 187 5.60 12.97 -10.79
C TYR A 187 4.56 12.14 -11.55
N MET A 188 3.56 11.60 -10.84
CA MET A 188 2.46 10.83 -11.45
C MET A 188 1.63 11.69 -12.41
N TRP A 189 1.39 12.97 -12.07
CA TRP A 189 0.72 13.90 -12.96
C TRP A 189 1.50 14.13 -14.27
N LYS A 190 2.82 14.30 -14.18
CA LYS A 190 3.70 14.39 -15.34
C LYS A 190 3.66 13.10 -16.17
N GLN A 191 3.69 11.92 -15.55
CA GLN A 191 3.57 10.66 -16.27
C GLN A 191 2.22 10.50 -16.98
N ARG A 192 1.11 10.89 -16.34
CA ARG A 192 -0.23 10.86 -16.95
C ARG A 192 -0.26 11.62 -18.27
N SER A 193 0.27 12.85 -18.29
CA SER A 193 0.34 13.65 -19.52
C SER A 193 1.10 12.94 -20.63
N ARG A 194 2.22 12.27 -20.31
CA ARG A 194 3.05 11.57 -21.31
C ARG A 194 2.40 10.33 -21.91
N TYR A 195 1.67 9.54 -21.11
CA TYR A 195 1.12 8.25 -21.57
C TYR A 195 -0.32 8.33 -22.10
N LEU A 196 -1.14 9.26 -21.60
CA LEU A 196 -2.53 9.40 -22.04
C LEU A 196 -2.73 10.47 -23.12
N ILE A 197 -1.94 11.55 -23.14
CA ILE A 197 -2.12 12.63 -24.12
C ILE A 197 -1.43 12.27 -25.44
N ARG A 198 -0.19 11.75 -25.38
CA ARG A 198 0.58 11.37 -26.58
C ARG A 198 0.04 10.15 -27.34
N LYS A 199 -0.93 9.42 -26.78
CA LYS A 199 -1.58 8.28 -27.45
C LYS A 199 -2.88 8.69 -28.18
N LYS A 200 -3.29 9.95 -28.02
CA LYS A 200 -4.44 10.57 -28.71
C LYS A 200 -4.03 11.36 -29.95
N GLU A 201 -2.74 11.64 -30.12
CA GLU A 201 -2.10 12.13 -31.35
C GLU A 201 -1.58 10.93 -32.15
#